data_AF-A0A3M9N3D0-F1
#
_entry.id   AF-A0A3M9N3D0-F1
#
_cell.length_a   1.000
_cell.length_b   1.000
_cell.length_c   1.000
_cell.angle_alpha   90.00
_cell.angle_beta   90.00
_cell.angle_gamma   90.00
#
_symmetry.space_group_name_H-M   'P 1'
#
loop_
_entity.id
_entity.type
_entity.pdbx_description
1 polymer ?
#
loop_
_entity_poly.entity_id
_entity_poly.type
_entity_poly.pdbx_seq_one_letter_code
_entity_poly.pdbx_strand_id
1 'polypeptide(L)'
;MKKLSILPLLAVLALFATLSSFKAGAPQTEDEETRNVAPFRKIGLAYPANVILRQGNTQSLRIEGNKEQMSQLDLKVESGRLIINKKRRVQGK
;
A
#
# COMPACT_ATOMS: atom_id res chain seq x y z
N MET A 1 -11.82 -48.02 -39.98
CA MET A 1 -12.39 -47.18 -38.90
C MET A 1 -11.24 -46.78 -37.97
N LYS A 2 -10.80 -45.51 -38.01
CA LYS A 2 -9.65 -45.03 -37.22
C LYS A 2 -10.10 -44.88 -35.76
N LYS A 3 -9.52 -45.68 -34.85
CA LYS A 3 -9.82 -45.63 -33.41
C LYS A 3 -9.22 -44.34 -32.86
N LEU A 4 -10.04 -43.31 -32.60
CA LEU A 4 -9.56 -42.10 -31.94
C LEU A 4 -9.24 -42.45 -30.49
N SER A 5 -7.96 -42.34 -30.13
CA SER A 5 -7.50 -42.46 -28.76
C SER A 5 -7.98 -41.23 -27.97
N ILE A 6 -8.75 -41.47 -26.91
CA ILE A 6 -9.38 -40.45 -26.06
C ILE A 6 -8.42 -39.92 -24.97
N LEU A 7 -7.31 -40.63 -24.75
CA LEU A 7 -6.26 -40.31 -23.76
C LEU A 7 -5.63 -38.92 -23.92
N PRO A 8 -5.26 -38.42 -25.12
CA PRO A 8 -4.69 -37.08 -25.25
C PRO A 8 -5.70 -35.98 -24.90
N LEU A 9 -6.99 -36.20 -25.16
CA LEU A 9 -8.04 -35.23 -24.84
C LEU A 9 -8.21 -35.09 -23.32
N LEU A 10 -8.12 -36.21 -22.58
CA LEU A 10 -8.21 -36.23 -21.13
C LEU A 10 -7.01 -35.55 -20.47
N ALA A 11 -5.81 -35.73 -21.04
CA ALA A 11 -4.59 -35.08 -20.55
C ALA A 11 -4.63 -33.55 -20.72
N VAL A 12 -5.17 -33.06 -21.84
CA VAL A 12 -5.36 -31.61 -22.06
C VAL A 12 -6.37 -31.04 -21.06
N LEU A 13 -7.48 -31.74 -20.80
CA LEU A 13 -8.50 -31.29 -19.84
C LEU A 13 -7.96 -31.23 -18.40
N ALA A 14 -7.15 -32.20 -18.00
CA ALA A 14 -6.49 -32.20 -16.70
C ALA A 14 -5.51 -31.02 -16.55
N LEU A 15 -4.77 -30.67 -17.61
CA LEU A 15 -3.85 -29.54 -17.59
C LEU A 15 -4.60 -28.20 -17.38
N PHE A 16 -5.73 -28.01 -18.07
CA PHE A 16 -6.57 -26.81 -17.90
C PHE A 16 -7.16 -26.70 -16.48
N ALA A 17 -7.53 -27.81 -15.83
CA ALA A 17 -8.06 -27.79 -14.47
C ALA A 17 -7.02 -27.34 -13.42
N THR A 18 -5.73 -27.61 -13.65
CA THR A 18 -4.67 -27.24 -12.69
C THR A 18 -4.27 -25.76 -12.74
N LEU A 19 -4.52 -25.06 -13.85
CA LEU A 19 -4.14 -23.66 -14.03
C LEU A 19 -5.03 -22.68 -13.24
N SER A 20 -6.25 -23.08 -12.85
CA SER A 20 -7.18 -22.22 -12.09
C SER A 20 -6.83 -22.05 -10.60
N SER A 21 -5.81 -22.77 -10.09
CA SER A 21 -5.40 -22.68 -8.68
C SER A 21 -4.42 -21.55 -8.39
N PHE A 22 -3.86 -20.92 -9.42
CA PHE A 22 -3.03 -19.72 -9.25
C PHE A 22 -3.93 -18.50 -9.03
N LYS A 23 -4.41 -18.32 -7.81
CA LYS A 23 -4.81 -16.98 -7.35
C LYS A 23 -3.55 -16.13 -7.27
N ALA A 24 -3.19 -15.49 -8.38
CA ALA A 24 -2.26 -14.38 -8.35
C ALA A 24 -2.82 -13.40 -7.32
N GLY A 25 -2.11 -13.24 -6.19
CA GLY A 25 -2.48 -12.24 -5.20
C GLY A 25 -2.63 -10.91 -5.91
N ALA A 26 -3.80 -10.29 -5.80
CA ALA A 26 -4.00 -8.97 -6.40
C ALA A 26 -2.86 -8.07 -5.89
N PRO A 27 -2.15 -7.35 -6.78
CA PRO A 27 -1.18 -6.38 -6.33
C PRO A 27 -1.90 -5.45 -5.35
N GLN A 28 -1.38 -5.37 -4.13
CA GLN A 28 -1.80 -4.35 -3.18
C GLN A 28 -1.36 -3.04 -3.82
N THR A 29 -2.27 -2.38 -4.55
CA THR A 29 -2.00 -1.05 -5.09
C THR A 29 -1.77 -0.14 -3.89
N GLU A 30 -0.52 0.28 -3.71
CA GLU A 30 -0.20 1.32 -2.75
C GLU A 30 -0.77 2.61 -3.31
N ASP A 31 -1.70 3.22 -2.57
CA ASP A 31 -2.25 4.50 -2.93
C ASP A 31 -1.22 5.58 -2.59
N GLU A 32 -1.08 6.56 -3.47
CA GLU A 32 -0.17 7.70 -3.28
C GLU A 32 -0.98 8.97 -3.00
N GLU A 33 -0.61 9.69 -1.95
CA GLU A 33 -1.18 10.99 -1.62
C GLU A 33 -0.08 12.03 -1.40
N THR A 34 -0.11 13.10 -2.19
CA THR A 34 0.72 14.29 -1.95
C THR A 34 -0.09 15.32 -1.16
N ARG A 35 0.44 15.71 0.00
CA ARG A 35 -0.17 16.72 0.89
C ARG A 35 0.69 17.97 0.96
N ASN A 36 0.04 19.11 0.79
CA ASN A 36 0.64 20.40 1.11
C ASN A 36 0.69 20.54 2.63
N VAL A 37 1.89 20.74 3.17
CA VAL A 37 2.13 20.94 4.60
C VAL A 37 2.69 22.33 4.84
N ALA A 38 2.39 22.92 5.99
CA ALA A 38 2.98 24.19 6.39
C ALA A 38 4.51 24.05 6.55
N PRO A 39 5.28 25.14 6.49
CA PRO A 39 6.72 25.08 6.64
C PRO A 39 7.20 24.45 7.94
N PHE A 40 8.18 23.54 7.84
CA PHE A 40 8.75 22.84 8.98
C PHE A 40 10.28 22.72 8.87
N ARG A 41 10.93 22.59 10.02
CA ARG A 41 12.38 22.42 10.18
C ARG A 41 12.75 21.18 10.98
N LYS A 42 11.75 20.49 11.53
CA LYS A 42 11.90 19.27 12.34
C LYS A 42 10.86 18.25 11.87
N ILE A 43 11.20 16.98 11.90
CA ILE A 43 10.28 15.86 11.61
C ILE A 43 10.20 15.01 12.87
N GLY A 44 8.99 14.77 13.36
CA GLY A 44 8.68 13.83 14.43
C GLY A 44 7.84 12.69 13.88
N LEU A 45 8.33 11.47 14.01
CA LEU A 45 7.66 10.26 13.55
C LEU A 45 7.33 9.38 14.76
N ALA A 46 6.04 9.12 15.01
CA ALA A 46 5.59 8.08 15.94
C ALA A 46 4.62 7.13 15.22
N TYR A 47 5.04 6.67 14.05
CA TYR A 47 4.38 5.66 13.24
C TYR A 47 5.45 4.84 12.50
N PRO A 48 5.37 3.49 12.46
CA PRO A 48 6.32 2.68 11.70
C PRO A 48 6.21 2.99 10.20
N ALA A 49 7.27 3.52 9.60
CA ALA A 49 7.29 3.89 8.19
C ALA A 49 8.71 3.92 7.62
N ASN A 50 8.82 3.71 6.30
CA ASN A 50 10.02 4.03 5.55
C ASN A 50 10.03 5.53 5.24
N VAL A 51 11.08 6.24 5.65
CA VAL A 51 11.18 7.70 5.47
C VAL A 51 12.27 8.04 4.47
N ILE A 52 11.87 8.73 3.40
CA ILE A 52 12.78 9.29 2.41
C ILE A 52 12.78 10.81 2.57
N LEU A 53 13.89 11.36 3.06
CA LEU A 53 14.06 12.81 3.20
C LEU A 53 14.78 13.38 1.97
N ARG A 54 14.18 14.38 1.32
CA ARG A 54 14.80 15.15 0.24
C ARG A 54 14.82 16.62 0.63
N GLN A 55 16.00 17.24 0.61
CA GLN A 55 16.17 18.66 0.92
C GLN A 55 16.20 19.47 -0.38
N GLY A 56 15.35 20.49 -0.46
CA GLY A 56 15.24 21.37 -1.61
C GLY A 56 14.50 22.66 -1.26
N ASN A 57 14.15 23.44 -2.29
CA ASN A 57 13.49 24.74 -2.11
C ASN A 57 11.98 24.63 -1.87
N THR A 58 11.40 23.46 -2.09
CA THR A 58 9.98 23.18 -1.91
C THR A 58 9.76 22.26 -0.71
N GLN A 59 8.71 22.53 0.07
CA GLN A 59 8.29 21.68 1.17
C GLN A 59 7.04 20.91 0.75
N SER A 60 7.17 19.59 0.70
CA SER A 60 6.08 18.68 0.36
C SER A 60 6.14 17.43 1.22
N LEU A 61 4.99 16.78 1.40
CA LEU A 61 4.88 15.47 2.02
C LEU A 61 4.16 14.53 1.05
N ARG A 62 4.83 13.46 0.67
CA ARG A 62 4.25 12.36 -0.12
C ARG A 62 4.15 11.13 0.76
N ILE A 63 2.99 10.48 0.73
CA ILE A 63 2.69 9.30 1.53
C ILE A 63 2.22 8.22 0.56
N GLU A 64 2.78 7.03 0.72
CA GLU A 64 2.42 5.84 -0.05
C GLU A 64 2.02 4.74 0.92
N GLY A 65 0.97 4.01 0.58
CA GLY A 65 0.57 2.82 1.32
C GLY A 65 -0.90 2.49 1.17
N ASN A 66 -1.36 1.59 2.03
CA ASN A 66 -2.76 1.16 2.04
C ASN A 66 -3.69 2.31 2.51
N LYS A 67 -4.82 2.50 1.83
CA LYS A 67 -5.79 3.56 2.11
C LYS A 67 -6.29 3.58 3.55
N GLU A 68 -6.59 2.40 4.11
CA GLU A 68 -7.05 2.27 5.48
C GLU A 68 -5.98 2.75 6.46
N GLN A 69 -4.70 2.42 6.22
CA GLN A 69 -3.58 2.89 7.02
C GLN A 69 -3.37 4.41 6.90
N MET A 70 -3.39 4.95 5.68
CA MET A 70 -3.26 6.39 5.44
C MET A 70 -4.39 7.19 6.11
N SER A 71 -5.61 6.65 6.12
CA SER A 71 -6.76 7.28 6.80
C SER A 71 -6.57 7.39 8.32
N GLN A 72 -5.71 6.56 8.91
CA GLN A 72 -5.39 6.55 10.33
C GLN A 72 -4.23 7.49 10.70
N LEU A 73 -3.57 8.12 9.73
CA LEU A 73 -2.49 9.07 10.00
C LEU A 73 -3.05 10.42 10.46
N ASP A 74 -2.45 10.95 11.52
CA ASP A 74 -2.59 12.32 11.99
C ASP A 74 -1.31 13.09 11.61
N LEU A 75 -1.50 14.15 10.83
CA LEU A 75 -0.42 14.95 10.25
C LEU A 75 -0.66 16.40 10.62
N LYS A 76 0.29 17.00 11.31
CA LYS A 76 0.21 18.41 11.69
C LYS A 76 1.57 19.04 11.79
N VAL A 77 1.63 20.34 11.54
CA VAL A 77 2.83 21.14 11.76
C VAL A 77 2.59 22.02 12.98
N GLU A 78 3.32 21.76 14.05
CA GLU A 78 3.23 22.53 15.30
C GLU A 78 4.62 23.06 15.65
N SER A 79 4.73 24.38 15.89
CA SER A 79 6.00 25.04 16.23
C SER A 79 7.15 24.73 15.26
N GLY A 80 6.84 24.63 13.96
CA GLY A 80 7.81 24.30 12.91
C GLY A 80 8.28 22.83 12.91
N ARG A 81 7.58 21.93 13.60
CA ARG A 81 7.79 20.48 13.56
C ARG A 81 6.64 19.80 12.84
N LEU A 82 6.93 19.06 11.76
CA LEU A 82 6.01 18.13 11.14
C LEU A 82 5.89 16.89 12.04
N ILE A 83 4.68 16.62 12.53
CA ILE A 83 4.35 15.49 13.39
C ILE A 83 3.54 14.50 12.57
N ILE A 84 4.03 13.26 12.48
CA ILE A 84 3.43 12.14 11.76
C ILE A 84 3.14 11.03 12.77
N ASN A 85 1.87 10.88 13.14
CA ASN A 85 1.43 9.94 14.17
C ASN A 85 0.20 9.14 13.72
N LYS A 86 -0.14 8.09 14.47
CA LYS A 86 -1.45 7.44 14.37
C LYS A 86 -2.50 8.26 15.13
N LYS A 87 -3.69 8.44 14.54
CA LYS A 87 -4.85 9.00 15.23
C LYS A 87 -5.10 8.22 16.52
N ARG A 88 -5.14 8.93 17.66
CA ARG A 88 -5.55 8.30 18.93
C ARG A 88 -7.04 7.97 18.84
N ARG A 89 -7.43 6.70 18.98
CA ARG A 89 -8.80 6.37 19.38
C ARG A 89 -8.99 6.98 20.76
N VAL A 90 -9.83 8.00 20.88
CA VAL A 90 -10.35 8.42 22.17
C VAL A 90 -11.25 7.27 22.64
N GLN A 91 -10.66 6.31 23.35
CA GLN A 91 -11.44 5.30 24.04
C GLN A 91 -12.14 6.03 25.18
N GLY A 92 -13.45 6.25 25.02
CA GLY A 92 -14.28 6.81 26.07
C GLY A 92 -14.06 6.00 27.34
N LYS A 93 -13.69 6.71 28.42
CA LYS A 93 -13.70 6.17 29.78
C LYS A 93 -15.12 5.83 30.19
#